data_AF-A0AAD6HCN2-F1
#
_entry.id   AF-A0AAD6HCN2-F1
#
_cell.length_a   1.000
_cell.length_b   1.000
_cell.length_c   1.000
_cell.angle_alpha   90.00
_cell.angle_beta   90.00
_cell.angle_gamma   90.00
#
_symmetry.space_group_name_H-M   'P 1'
#
loop_
_entity.id
_entity.type
_entity.pdbx_description
1 polymer ?
#
loop_
_entity_poly.entity_id
_entity_poly.type
_entity_poly.pdbx_seq_one_letter_code
_entity_poly.pdbx_strand_id
1 'polypeptide(L)'
;MRIATLQFAPKLGDVEGNIRRANEILAKGKVVSSRRGFLSSTFGTGTALDIEQLRPDVLVLPELALTGYNFPSAEAIKPFLEPAGKGPSAEWARETAKRLNCKVCIGYPEIETLKDNDTESTKYYNSLLIVNEHGEVLQNYRKCFLYFTDETWAAEGSVERGFHELEFRSRDAQREGAAASDLVGNIRREGNADASEVRQKENDVHVRPDALSSESEPLSYQGKVATSFGICMDINPYKFEAPFTAFEFASRVLDSRSQLVILSMAWLTMHDRAALAALKDNPDMETFNYWLQRFMPLLEKEMQHARNVDEEDGEERSPSTQLRQKPKQVVIVFANRSGEEPAADDTKPPALYAGTSTVLAVTQRAGSESREGVQAENQMDVKILCWDQLGAQDEGICFADTTADPKMVFGIRRAE
;
A
#
# COMPACT_ATOMS: atom_id res chain seq x y z
N MET A 1 3.95 11.82 2.80
CA MET A 1 3.37 10.90 1.81
C MET A 1 1.93 10.57 2.22
N ARG A 2 1.01 10.50 1.26
CA ARG A 2 -0.37 10.04 1.45
C ARG A 2 -0.49 8.61 0.93
N ILE A 3 -0.92 7.70 1.78
CA ILE A 3 -0.94 6.26 1.50
C ILE A 3 -2.37 5.77 1.71
N ALA A 4 -2.90 5.06 0.72
CA ALA A 4 -4.17 4.35 0.84
C ALA A 4 -3.96 2.85 0.68
N THR A 5 -4.72 2.05 1.42
CA THR A 5 -4.91 0.62 1.13
C THR A 5 -6.39 0.31 0.99
N LEU A 6 -6.70 -0.65 0.12
CA LEU A 6 -8.05 -1.18 -0.01
C LEU A 6 -8.15 -2.51 0.74
N GLN A 7 -9.00 -2.58 1.75
CA GLN A 7 -9.40 -3.84 2.36
C GLN A 7 -10.79 -4.20 1.85
N PHE A 8 -10.92 -5.40 1.30
CA PHE A 8 -12.20 -5.93 0.87
C PHE A 8 -12.19 -7.45 0.87
N ALA A 9 -13.33 -8.06 0.58
CA ALA A 9 -13.55 -9.50 0.55
C ALA A 9 -13.80 -9.99 -0.90
N PRO A 10 -12.73 -10.15 -1.71
CA PRO A 10 -12.84 -10.75 -3.03
C PRO A 10 -13.53 -12.11 -2.97
N LYS A 11 -14.37 -12.41 -3.95
CA LYS A 11 -14.94 -13.74 -4.14
C LYS A 11 -14.08 -14.54 -5.10
N LEU A 12 -13.76 -15.78 -4.74
CA LEU A 12 -12.95 -16.68 -5.55
C LEU A 12 -13.52 -16.83 -6.97
N GLY A 13 -12.73 -16.46 -7.97
CA GLY A 13 -13.04 -16.54 -9.40
C GLY A 13 -14.01 -15.49 -9.95
N ASP A 14 -14.57 -14.59 -9.14
CA ASP A 14 -15.52 -13.55 -9.60
C ASP A 14 -14.80 -12.24 -9.95
N VAL A 15 -13.94 -12.27 -10.97
CA VAL A 15 -13.09 -11.12 -11.35
C VAL A 15 -13.89 -9.85 -11.57
N GLU A 16 -14.97 -9.94 -12.35
CA GLU A 16 -15.83 -8.79 -12.64
C GLU A 16 -16.57 -8.28 -11.40
N GLY A 17 -17.07 -9.18 -10.54
CA GLY A 17 -17.69 -8.79 -9.28
C GLY A 17 -16.72 -8.12 -8.32
N ASN A 18 -15.49 -8.62 -8.24
CA ASN A 18 -14.44 -8.06 -7.41
C ASN A 18 -14.00 -6.68 -7.89
N ILE A 19 -13.87 -6.47 -9.21
CA ILE A 19 -13.62 -5.15 -9.81
C ILE A 19 -14.74 -4.17 -9.43
N ARG A 20 -16.01 -4.56 -9.61
CA ARG A 20 -17.15 -3.72 -9.22
C ARG A 20 -17.10 -3.36 -7.74
N ARG A 21 -16.84 -4.34 -6.87
CA ARG A 21 -16.77 -4.12 -5.42
C ARG A 21 -15.63 -3.18 -5.03
N ALA A 22 -14.44 -3.36 -5.61
CA ALA A 22 -13.30 -2.47 -5.37
C ALA A 22 -13.64 -1.03 -5.77
N ASN A 23 -14.24 -0.82 -6.95
CA ASN A 23 -14.66 0.49 -7.43
C ASN A 23 -15.73 1.14 -6.52
N GLU A 24 -16.73 0.37 -6.07
CA GLU A 24 -17.76 0.84 -5.14
C GLU A 24 -17.17 1.34 -3.82
N ILE A 25 -16.22 0.59 -3.24
CA ILE A 25 -15.58 0.96 -1.97
C ILE A 25 -14.73 2.23 -2.15
N LEU A 26 -13.96 2.31 -3.23
CA LEU A 26 -13.16 3.50 -3.55
C LEU A 26 -14.04 4.75 -3.72
N ALA A 27 -15.17 4.62 -4.42
CA ALA A 27 -16.13 5.72 -4.61
C ALA A 27 -16.87 6.10 -3.33
N LYS A 28 -17.20 5.13 -2.46
CA LYS A 28 -17.81 5.41 -1.15
C LYS A 28 -16.88 6.21 -0.25
N GLY A 29 -15.57 6.02 -0.39
CA GLY A 29 -14.57 6.79 0.33
C GLY A 29 -14.42 6.41 1.80
N LYS A 30 -13.80 7.32 2.55
CA LYS A 30 -13.49 7.18 3.97
C LYS A 30 -14.08 8.35 4.76
N VAL A 31 -14.69 8.04 5.90
CA VAL A 31 -15.06 9.06 6.89
C VAL A 31 -13.81 9.45 7.68
N VAL A 32 -13.39 10.71 7.55
CA VAL A 32 -12.25 11.27 8.29
C VAL A 32 -12.77 12.19 9.40
N SER A 33 -12.30 11.99 10.63
CA SER A 33 -12.65 12.85 11.76
C SER A 33 -11.77 14.11 11.74
N SER A 34 -12.39 15.29 11.62
CA SER A 34 -11.67 16.56 11.69
C SER A 34 -11.32 16.91 13.14
N ARG A 35 -10.07 16.69 13.58
CA ARG A 35 -9.53 17.34 14.78
C ARG A 35 -9.02 18.75 14.43
N ARG A 36 -9.93 19.68 14.15
CA ARG A 36 -9.61 21.12 14.20
C ARG A 36 -10.64 21.80 15.10
N GLY A 37 -10.25 22.03 16.36
CA GLY A 37 -11.05 22.81 17.31
C GLY A 37 -11.02 22.22 18.72
N PHE A 38 -10.04 22.65 19.52
CA PHE A 38 -10.12 22.58 20.97
C PHE A 38 -11.24 23.56 21.39
N LEU A 39 -12.49 23.06 21.45
CA LEU A 39 -13.71 23.63 22.08
C LEU A 39 -14.97 23.12 21.34
N SER A 40 -15.34 21.85 21.47
CA SER A 40 -16.76 21.43 21.45
C SER A 40 -16.88 19.95 21.82
N SER A 41 -17.45 19.67 23.00
CA SER A 41 -17.72 18.32 23.51
C SER A 41 -19.06 17.77 22.99
N THR A 42 -19.47 18.05 21.76
CA THR A 42 -20.80 17.66 21.27
C THR A 42 -20.75 17.32 19.77
N PHE A 43 -20.91 16.02 19.45
CA PHE A 43 -21.02 15.41 18.12
C PHE A 43 -19.92 15.73 17.09
N GLY A 44 -18.93 14.83 16.96
CA GLY A 44 -17.95 14.87 15.88
C GLY A 44 -18.60 14.56 14.53
N THR A 45 -18.89 15.58 13.72
CA THR A 45 -19.28 15.42 12.32
C THR A 45 -18.05 15.07 11.50
N GLY A 46 -17.80 13.78 11.26
CA GLY A 46 -16.78 13.34 10.31
C GLY A 46 -17.16 13.76 8.88
N THR A 47 -16.18 14.17 8.09
CA THR A 47 -16.38 14.43 6.66
C THR A 47 -16.07 13.16 5.88
N ALA A 48 -17.04 12.65 5.12
CA ALA A 48 -16.80 11.58 4.16
C ALA A 48 -16.03 12.14 2.97
N LEU A 49 -14.81 11.63 2.75
CA LEU A 49 -13.96 11.98 1.62
C LEU A 49 -13.85 10.76 0.71
N ASP A 50 -14.19 10.90 -0.57
CA ASP A 50 -13.91 9.87 -1.58
C ASP A 50 -12.39 9.73 -1.84
N ILE A 51 -11.99 8.68 -2.55
CA ILE A 51 -10.55 8.45 -2.81
C ILE A 51 -9.93 9.58 -3.63
N GLU A 52 -10.71 10.20 -4.52
CA GLU A 52 -10.30 11.35 -5.32
C GLU A 52 -9.95 12.57 -4.45
N GLN A 53 -10.69 12.81 -3.36
CA GLN A 53 -10.41 13.88 -2.40
C GLN A 53 -9.23 13.54 -1.48
N LEU A 54 -9.09 12.27 -1.11
CA LEU A 54 -7.94 11.80 -0.32
C LEU A 54 -6.61 11.95 -1.07
N ARG A 55 -6.63 11.86 -2.41
CA ARG A 55 -5.48 12.06 -3.30
C ARG A 55 -4.24 11.26 -2.85
N PRO A 56 -4.34 9.93 -2.73
CA PRO A 56 -3.19 9.12 -2.32
C PRO A 56 -2.01 9.30 -3.28
N ASP A 57 -0.78 9.21 -2.78
CA ASP A 57 0.42 9.10 -3.60
C ASP A 57 0.64 7.65 -4.06
N VAL A 58 0.18 6.69 -3.24
CA VAL A 58 0.14 5.25 -3.54
C VAL A 58 -1.13 4.60 -2.99
N LEU A 59 -1.75 3.73 -3.79
CA LEU A 59 -2.86 2.85 -3.44
C LEU A 59 -2.39 1.40 -3.47
N VAL A 60 -2.51 0.67 -2.36
CA VAL A 60 -2.09 -0.73 -2.23
C VAL A 60 -3.31 -1.64 -2.07
N LEU A 61 -3.40 -2.66 -2.93
CA LEU A 61 -4.45 -3.68 -2.87
C LEU A 61 -3.94 -4.98 -2.24
N PRO A 62 -4.84 -5.86 -1.80
CA PRO A 62 -4.47 -7.16 -1.24
C PRO A 62 -3.84 -8.12 -2.25
N GLU A 63 -3.29 -9.22 -1.72
CA GLU A 63 -2.82 -10.35 -2.52
C GLU A 63 -3.97 -10.98 -3.31
N LEU A 64 -3.74 -11.24 -4.60
CA LEU A 64 -4.74 -11.79 -5.54
C LEU A 64 -6.08 -11.01 -5.48
N ALA A 65 -5.99 -9.67 -5.46
CA ALA A 65 -7.09 -8.78 -5.12
C ALA A 65 -8.36 -9.01 -5.94
N LEU A 66 -8.23 -9.27 -7.24
CA LEU A 66 -9.39 -9.38 -8.13
C LEU A 66 -9.81 -10.82 -8.39
N THR A 67 -9.02 -11.82 -8.02
CA THR A 67 -9.31 -13.23 -8.33
C THR A 67 -9.83 -14.01 -7.12
N GLY A 68 -9.62 -13.52 -5.90
CA GLY A 68 -9.66 -14.37 -4.72
C GLY A 68 -8.41 -15.25 -4.62
N TYR A 69 -8.24 -16.01 -3.54
CA TYR A 69 -6.93 -16.57 -3.17
C TYR A 69 -6.89 -18.11 -3.14
N ASN A 70 -7.91 -18.75 -2.56
CA ASN A 70 -7.88 -20.15 -2.13
C ASN A 70 -8.09 -21.16 -3.28
N PHE A 71 -7.31 -21.02 -4.35
CA PHE A 71 -7.30 -21.96 -5.48
C PHE A 71 -6.62 -23.28 -5.10
N PRO A 72 -7.24 -24.44 -5.35
CA PRO A 72 -6.72 -25.73 -4.90
C PRO A 72 -5.66 -26.35 -5.82
N SER A 73 -5.53 -25.86 -7.06
CA SER A 73 -4.61 -26.44 -8.04
C SER A 73 -4.28 -25.49 -9.19
N ALA A 74 -3.24 -25.86 -9.94
CA ALA A 74 -2.87 -25.21 -11.19
C ALA A 74 -4.02 -25.15 -12.21
N GLU A 75 -4.85 -26.19 -12.31
CA GLU A 75 -6.02 -26.20 -13.21
C GLU A 75 -7.09 -25.21 -12.78
N ALA A 76 -7.33 -25.09 -11.47
CA ALA A 76 -8.35 -24.22 -10.92
C ALA A 76 -8.01 -22.74 -11.11
N ILE A 77 -6.74 -22.36 -10.95
CA ILE A 77 -6.30 -20.98 -11.12
C ILE A 77 -6.06 -20.59 -12.59
N LYS A 78 -5.82 -21.58 -13.48
CA LYS A 78 -5.45 -21.35 -14.88
C LYS A 78 -6.31 -20.32 -15.63
N PRO A 79 -7.65 -20.27 -15.49
CA PRO A 79 -8.48 -19.30 -16.20
C PRO A 79 -8.24 -17.84 -15.80
N PHE A 80 -7.61 -17.60 -14.66
CA PHE A 80 -7.44 -16.27 -14.06
C PHE A 80 -6.02 -15.73 -14.20
N LEU A 81 -5.08 -16.53 -14.73
CA LEU A 81 -3.69 -16.13 -14.88
C LEU A 81 -3.53 -15.02 -15.93
N GLU A 82 -2.72 -14.03 -15.61
CA GLU A 82 -2.46 -12.87 -16.47
C GLU A 82 -0.96 -12.75 -16.79
N PRO A 83 -0.56 -12.46 -18.04
CA PRO A 83 0.82 -12.09 -18.32
C PRO A 83 1.15 -10.76 -17.63
N ALA A 84 2.38 -10.61 -17.14
CA ALA A 84 2.79 -9.37 -16.47
C ALA A 84 2.49 -8.11 -17.31
N GLY A 85 1.81 -7.14 -16.69
CA GLY A 85 1.42 -5.88 -17.34
C GLY A 85 0.25 -6.00 -18.34
N LYS A 86 -0.45 -7.14 -18.39
CA LYS A 86 -1.63 -7.38 -19.23
C LYS A 86 -2.73 -8.03 -18.39
N GLY A 87 -3.96 -8.05 -18.93
CA GLY A 87 -5.11 -8.66 -18.27
C GLY A 87 -5.87 -7.72 -17.32
N PRO A 88 -6.98 -8.21 -16.73
CA PRO A 88 -7.89 -7.42 -15.91
C PRO A 88 -7.21 -6.65 -14.76
N SER A 89 -6.27 -7.27 -14.05
CA SER A 89 -5.59 -6.64 -12.92
C SER A 89 -4.68 -5.51 -13.38
N ALA A 90 -3.91 -5.72 -14.45
CA ALA A 90 -3.03 -4.69 -15.00
C ALA A 90 -3.81 -3.55 -15.67
N GLU A 91 -4.92 -3.83 -16.32
CA GLU A 91 -5.82 -2.83 -16.91
C GLU A 91 -6.48 -1.97 -15.82
N TRP A 92 -7.09 -2.61 -14.82
CA TRP A 92 -7.71 -1.91 -13.69
C TRP A 92 -6.70 -1.02 -12.94
N ALA A 93 -5.48 -1.51 -12.72
CA ALA A 93 -4.44 -0.75 -12.05
C ALA A 93 -3.99 0.47 -12.87
N ARG A 94 -3.84 0.33 -14.19
CA ARG A 94 -3.47 1.45 -15.08
C ARG A 94 -4.55 2.53 -15.14
N GLU A 95 -5.80 2.13 -15.26
CA GLU A 95 -6.93 3.07 -15.27
C GLU A 95 -7.05 3.80 -13.94
N THR A 96 -6.94 3.07 -12.83
CA THR A 96 -7.02 3.64 -11.48
C THR A 96 -5.83 4.56 -11.19
N ALA A 97 -4.60 4.16 -11.56
CA ALA A 97 -3.40 4.96 -11.37
C ALA A 97 -3.48 6.29 -12.13
N LYS A 98 -3.94 6.27 -13.38
CA LYS A 98 -4.18 7.49 -14.18
C LYS A 98 -5.29 8.36 -13.60
N ARG A 99 -6.42 7.75 -13.24
CA ARG A 99 -7.59 8.47 -12.69
C ARG A 99 -7.26 9.17 -11.38
N LEU A 100 -6.56 8.48 -10.47
CA LEU A 100 -6.19 9.01 -9.16
C LEU A 100 -4.87 9.77 -9.16
N ASN A 101 -4.15 9.75 -10.29
CA ASN A 101 -2.82 10.30 -10.45
C ASN A 101 -1.86 9.86 -9.34
N CYS A 102 -1.86 8.55 -9.07
CA CYS A 102 -1.09 7.90 -8.00
C CYS A 102 -0.43 6.61 -8.48
N LYS A 103 0.48 6.06 -7.68
CA LYS A 103 0.97 4.69 -7.89
C LYS A 103 -0.08 3.68 -7.43
N VAL A 104 -0.19 2.55 -8.11
CA VAL A 104 -1.06 1.44 -7.72
C VAL A 104 -0.23 0.16 -7.59
N CYS A 105 -0.37 -0.53 -6.45
CA CYS A 105 0.21 -1.84 -6.20
C CYS A 105 -0.92 -2.87 -6.13
N ILE A 106 -0.93 -3.87 -7.01
CA ILE A 106 -2.00 -4.88 -7.10
C ILE A 106 -1.46 -6.31 -7.13
N GLY A 107 -1.97 -7.16 -6.24
CA GLY A 107 -1.68 -8.59 -6.23
C GLY A 107 -2.52 -9.35 -7.28
N TYR A 108 -1.89 -10.23 -8.06
CA TYR A 108 -2.55 -10.99 -9.13
C TYR A 108 -1.82 -12.32 -9.41
N PRO A 109 -2.51 -13.33 -9.99
CA PRO A 109 -1.88 -14.56 -10.42
C PRO A 109 -1.26 -14.38 -11.81
N GLU A 110 0.06 -14.53 -11.90
CA GLU A 110 0.85 -14.29 -13.12
C GLU A 110 1.12 -15.59 -13.89
N ILE A 111 1.12 -15.51 -15.23
CA ILE A 111 1.69 -16.53 -16.12
C ILE A 111 2.89 -15.97 -16.90
N GLU A 112 4.00 -16.71 -16.86
CA GLU A 112 5.19 -16.45 -17.68
C GLU A 112 5.44 -17.64 -18.61
N THR A 113 5.49 -17.37 -19.91
CA THR A 113 5.82 -18.35 -20.94
C THR A 113 7.15 -17.97 -21.57
N LEU A 114 8.16 -18.82 -21.38
CA LEU A 114 9.50 -18.68 -21.97
C LEU A 114 9.63 -19.63 -23.16
N LYS A 115 10.11 -19.12 -24.30
CA LYS A 115 10.42 -19.90 -25.50
C LYS A 115 11.93 -19.91 -25.71
N ASP A 116 12.55 -21.08 -25.64
CA ASP A 116 13.97 -21.29 -25.95
C ASP A 116 14.12 -22.48 -26.90
N ASN A 117 14.69 -22.24 -28.09
CA ASN A 117 15.09 -23.24 -29.11
C ASN A 117 14.19 -24.50 -29.17
N ASP A 118 12.90 -24.31 -29.52
CA ASP A 118 11.82 -25.32 -29.62
C ASP A 118 11.23 -25.88 -28.32
N THR A 119 11.63 -25.40 -27.15
CA THR A 119 10.97 -25.72 -25.87
C THR A 119 10.20 -24.52 -25.31
N GLU A 120 8.91 -24.74 -25.01
CA GLU A 120 8.04 -23.77 -24.34
C GLU A 120 7.88 -24.20 -22.88
N SER A 121 8.37 -23.36 -21.95
CA SER A 121 8.17 -23.58 -20.51
C SER A 121 7.24 -22.50 -19.97
N THR A 122 6.24 -22.93 -19.20
CA THR A 122 5.27 -22.03 -18.59
C THR A 122 5.39 -22.15 -17.08
N LYS A 123 5.44 -21.02 -16.39
CA LYS A 123 5.45 -20.92 -14.93
C LYS A 123 4.37 -19.97 -14.46
N TYR A 124 3.79 -20.28 -13.32
CA TYR A 124 2.82 -19.42 -12.66
C TYR A 124 3.43 -18.82 -11.40
N TYR A 125 3.02 -17.60 -11.06
CA TYR A 125 3.52 -16.90 -9.89
C TYR A 125 2.39 -16.18 -9.17
N ASN A 126 2.52 -16.07 -7.84
CA ASN A 126 1.77 -15.10 -7.06
C ASN A 126 2.56 -13.79 -7.08
N SER A 127 1.98 -12.75 -7.68
CA SER A 127 2.74 -11.56 -8.07
C SER A 127 2.09 -10.27 -7.61
N LEU A 128 2.91 -9.23 -7.46
CA LEU A 128 2.51 -7.87 -7.13
C LEU A 128 3.02 -6.95 -8.24
N LEU A 129 2.09 -6.34 -8.97
CA LEU A 129 2.37 -5.38 -10.04
C LEU A 129 2.35 -3.96 -9.48
N ILE A 130 3.36 -3.16 -9.82
CA ILE A 130 3.45 -1.74 -9.44
C ILE A 130 3.34 -0.89 -10.70
N VAL A 131 2.33 -0.04 -10.74
CA VAL A 131 2.01 0.84 -11.87
C VAL A 131 2.13 2.29 -11.43
N ASN A 132 2.77 3.14 -12.23
CA ASN A 132 2.86 4.57 -11.97
C ASN A 132 1.60 5.32 -12.41
N GLU A 133 1.54 6.59 -12.05
CA GLU A 133 0.44 7.49 -12.35
C GLU A 133 0.23 7.76 -13.86
N HIS A 134 1.18 7.37 -14.72
CA HIS A 134 1.07 7.40 -16.18
C HIS A 134 0.55 6.08 -16.76
N GLY A 135 0.32 5.07 -15.92
CA GLY A 135 -0.10 3.73 -16.32
C GLY A 135 1.04 2.86 -16.85
N GLU A 136 2.29 3.18 -16.50
CA GLU A 136 3.47 2.39 -16.85
C GLU A 136 3.82 1.43 -15.71
N VAL A 137 4.24 0.22 -16.05
CA VAL A 137 4.69 -0.77 -15.06
C VAL A 137 6.10 -0.39 -14.60
N LEU A 138 6.27 -0.13 -13.30
CA LEU A 138 7.57 0.15 -12.68
C LEU A 138 8.27 -1.12 -12.22
N GLN A 139 7.49 -2.07 -11.68
CA GLN A 139 8.02 -3.30 -11.10
C GLN A 139 6.98 -4.41 -11.11
N ASN A 140 7.43 -5.66 -11.23
CA ASN A 140 6.63 -6.86 -11.06
C ASN A 140 7.34 -7.80 -10.07
N TYR A 141 6.93 -7.75 -8.80
CA TYR A 141 7.45 -8.60 -7.74
C TYR A 141 6.73 -9.96 -7.74
N ARG A 142 7.46 -11.03 -7.44
CA ARG A 142 6.92 -12.41 -7.33
C ARG A 142 7.18 -12.89 -5.91
N LYS A 143 6.14 -13.44 -5.27
CA LYS A 143 6.17 -13.97 -3.90
C LYS A 143 7.34 -14.94 -3.74
N CYS A 144 8.17 -14.72 -2.74
CA CYS A 144 9.39 -15.52 -2.55
C CYS A 144 9.13 -16.71 -1.66
N PHE A 145 8.37 -16.53 -0.58
CA PHE A 145 8.01 -17.61 0.33
C PHE A 145 6.56 -18.00 0.08
N LEU A 146 6.34 -19.21 -0.42
CA LEU A 146 5.00 -19.71 -0.72
C LEU A 146 4.29 -20.18 0.56
N TYR A 147 2.99 -19.93 0.63
CA TYR A 147 2.13 -20.61 1.59
C TYR A 147 1.62 -21.92 0.96
N PHE A 148 1.13 -22.86 1.77
CA PHE A 148 0.69 -24.18 1.30
C PHE A 148 -0.33 -24.10 0.15
N THR A 149 -1.18 -23.07 0.12
CA THR A 149 -2.10 -22.84 -1.00
C THR A 149 -1.37 -22.47 -2.29
N ASP A 150 -0.37 -21.59 -2.21
CA ASP A 150 0.43 -21.19 -3.37
C ASP A 150 1.26 -22.35 -3.93
N GLU A 151 1.80 -23.23 -3.07
CA GLU A 151 2.63 -24.37 -3.47
C GLU A 151 1.91 -25.33 -4.44
N THR A 152 0.58 -25.33 -4.48
CA THR A 152 -0.21 -26.18 -5.37
C THR A 152 -0.22 -25.71 -6.83
N TRP A 153 0.16 -24.45 -7.09
CA TRP A 153 0.03 -23.85 -8.43
C TRP A 153 1.14 -22.87 -8.81
N ALA A 154 1.82 -22.24 -7.86
CA ALA A 154 2.82 -21.19 -8.09
C ALA A 154 4.26 -21.69 -7.92
N ALA A 155 5.19 -21.03 -8.60
CA ALA A 155 6.62 -21.12 -8.33
C ALA A 155 7.09 -19.95 -7.44
N GLU A 156 8.20 -20.16 -6.72
CA GLU A 156 8.86 -19.09 -5.96
C GLU A 156 9.47 -18.03 -6.88
N GLY A 157 9.37 -16.77 -6.44
CA GLY A 157 10.06 -15.62 -7.02
C GLY A 157 11.53 -15.51 -6.61
N SER A 158 12.13 -14.35 -6.91
CA SER A 158 13.47 -13.99 -6.46
C SER A 158 13.42 -12.74 -5.58
N VAL A 159 14.13 -12.80 -4.45
CA VAL A 159 14.22 -11.70 -3.47
C VAL A 159 14.80 -10.42 -4.07
N GLU A 160 15.59 -10.52 -5.15
CA GLU A 160 16.18 -9.37 -5.85
C GLU A 160 15.11 -8.46 -6.46
N ARG A 161 13.95 -9.00 -6.85
CA ARG A 161 12.82 -8.21 -7.36
C ARG A 161 12.03 -7.52 -6.25
N GLY A 162 12.30 -7.84 -4.98
CA GLY A 162 11.59 -7.30 -3.82
C GLY A 162 11.98 -5.87 -3.43
N PHE A 163 12.76 -5.16 -4.24
CA PHE A 163 13.20 -3.79 -3.98
C PHE A 163 13.12 -2.91 -5.23
N HIS A 164 12.71 -1.64 -5.04
CA HIS A 164 12.76 -0.61 -6.08
C HIS A 164 12.81 0.80 -5.48
N GLU A 165 13.44 1.75 -6.17
CA GLU A 165 13.39 3.18 -5.81
C GLU A 165 12.23 3.86 -6.55
N LEU A 166 11.14 4.18 -5.83
CA LEU A 166 9.96 4.80 -6.42
C LEU A 166 10.07 6.33 -6.41
N GLU A 167 9.85 6.98 -7.54
CA GLU A 167 9.83 8.44 -7.64
C GLU A 167 8.44 9.00 -7.33
N PHE A 168 8.32 9.92 -6.37
CA PHE A 168 7.04 10.57 -6.02
C PHE A 168 7.08 12.06 -6.36
N ARG A 169 5.94 12.64 -6.78
CA ARG A 169 5.82 14.05 -7.11
C ARG A 169 5.89 14.93 -5.86
N SER A 170 6.46 16.14 -5.97
CA SER A 170 6.49 17.09 -4.86
C SER A 170 5.09 17.60 -4.53
N ARG A 171 4.92 18.13 -3.32
CA ARG A 171 3.61 18.62 -2.84
C ARG A 171 3.09 19.80 -3.65
N ASP A 172 3.97 20.64 -4.17
CA ASP A 172 3.60 21.81 -4.94
C ASP A 172 3.09 21.43 -6.34
N ALA A 173 3.77 20.49 -7.03
CA ALA A 173 3.28 19.91 -8.28
C ALA A 173 1.92 19.19 -8.11
N GLN A 174 1.68 18.57 -6.94
CA GLN A 174 0.40 17.95 -6.64
C GLN A 174 -0.74 18.96 -6.40
N ARG A 175 -0.44 20.16 -5.88
CA ARG A 175 -1.43 21.24 -5.67
C ARG A 175 -1.84 21.88 -6.98
N GLU A 176 -0.88 22.15 -7.87
CA GLU A 176 -1.14 22.72 -9.20
C GLU A 176 -1.93 21.74 -10.09
N GLY A 177 -1.56 20.46 -10.08
CA GLY A 177 -2.31 19.41 -10.78
C GLY A 177 -3.74 19.24 -10.24
N ALA A 178 -3.96 19.40 -8.93
CA ALA A 178 -5.29 19.33 -8.34
C ALA A 178 -6.18 20.50 -8.76
N ALA A 179 -5.65 21.73 -8.81
CA ALA A 179 -6.40 22.90 -9.28
C ALA A 179 -6.85 22.75 -10.75
N ALA A 180 -6.01 22.15 -11.60
CA ALA A 180 -6.36 21.83 -12.98
C ALA A 180 -7.41 20.70 -13.09
N SER A 181 -7.28 19.65 -12.28
CA SER A 181 -8.22 18.51 -12.26
C SER A 181 -9.61 18.92 -11.74
N ASP A 182 -9.68 19.73 -10.68
CA ASP A 182 -10.93 20.26 -10.13
C ASP A 182 -11.68 21.12 -11.15
N LEU A 183 -10.96 21.89 -11.98
CA LEU A 183 -11.53 22.67 -13.08
C LEU A 183 -12.16 21.75 -14.16
N VAL A 184 -11.47 20.68 -14.56
CA VAL A 184 -11.97 19.70 -15.55
C VAL A 184 -13.13 18.88 -15.00
N GLY A 185 -13.07 18.51 -13.72
CA GLY A 185 -14.14 17.79 -13.01
C GLY A 185 -15.42 18.61 -12.89
N ASN A 186 -15.30 19.91 -12.62
CA ASN A 186 -16.44 20.83 -12.60
C ASN A 186 -17.07 20.99 -14.00
N ILE A 187 -16.25 21.11 -15.06
CA ILE A 187 -16.76 21.16 -16.45
C ILE A 187 -17.51 19.88 -16.83
N ARG A 188 -17.03 18.71 -16.43
CA ARG A 188 -17.72 17.42 -16.68
C ARG A 188 -19.03 17.27 -15.89
N ARG A 189 -19.12 17.85 -14.70
CA ARG A 189 -20.35 17.88 -13.89
C ARG A 189 -21.39 18.86 -14.44
N GLU A 190 -20.95 19.96 -15.05
CA GLU A 190 -21.84 20.95 -15.68
C GLU A 190 -22.31 20.53 -17.09
N GLY A 191 -21.57 19.66 -17.78
CA GLY A 191 -21.90 19.16 -19.13
C GLY A 191 -23.05 18.16 -19.23
N ASN A 192 -23.85 17.95 -18.17
CA ASN A 192 -25.02 17.06 -18.19
C ASN A 192 -26.37 17.80 -18.17
N ALA A 193 -26.35 19.11 -18.43
CA ALA A 193 -27.54 19.92 -18.68
C ALA A 193 -27.67 20.22 -20.19
N ASP A 194 -28.69 19.62 -20.79
CA ASP A 194 -29.35 19.95 -22.07
C ASP A 194 -28.47 20.20 -23.31
N ALA A 195 -28.41 19.20 -24.19
CA ALA A 195 -27.65 19.17 -25.44
C ALA A 195 -28.26 20.01 -26.58
N SER A 196 -28.96 21.12 -26.30
CA SER A 196 -29.66 21.91 -27.33
C SER A 196 -29.23 23.37 -27.48
N GLU A 197 -28.36 23.92 -26.62
CA GLU A 197 -27.94 25.34 -26.71
C GLU A 197 -26.45 25.61 -27.05
N VAL A 198 -25.66 24.58 -27.38
CA VAL A 198 -24.20 24.75 -27.61
C VAL A 198 -23.84 25.28 -29.00
N ARG A 199 -24.76 25.32 -29.97
CA ARG A 199 -24.44 25.71 -31.37
C ARG A 199 -24.37 27.20 -31.68
N GLN A 200 -24.46 28.10 -30.69
CA GLN A 200 -24.38 29.56 -30.94
C GLN A 200 -23.29 30.32 -30.17
N LYS A 201 -22.41 29.66 -29.41
CA LYS A 201 -21.31 30.31 -28.66
C LYS A 201 -19.89 29.88 -29.05
N GLU A 202 -19.71 29.16 -30.16
CA GLU A 202 -18.38 28.76 -30.66
C GLU A 202 -17.70 29.78 -31.60
N ASN A 203 -18.38 30.88 -31.98
CA ASN A 203 -17.87 31.77 -33.04
C ASN A 203 -17.26 33.11 -32.59
N ASP A 204 -16.95 33.31 -31.30
CA ASP A 204 -16.35 34.57 -30.85
C ASP A 204 -15.25 34.38 -29.80
N VAL A 205 -14.20 33.64 -30.18
CA VAL A 205 -12.89 33.74 -29.53
C VAL A 205 -11.82 33.81 -30.60
N HIS A 206 -11.33 35.04 -30.84
CA HIS A 206 -10.20 35.30 -31.72
C HIS A 206 -8.90 34.87 -31.02
N VAL A 207 -8.47 33.63 -31.24
CA VAL A 207 -7.17 33.13 -30.76
C VAL A 207 -6.08 33.52 -31.76
N ARG A 208 -5.10 34.30 -31.29
CA ARG A 208 -3.89 34.64 -32.05
C ARG A 208 -3.05 33.36 -32.29
N PRO A 209 -2.58 33.09 -33.51
CA PRO A 209 -1.87 31.86 -33.83
C PRO A 209 -0.37 32.01 -33.58
N ASP A 210 0.08 32.13 -32.32
CA ASP A 210 1.51 32.14 -31.98
C ASP A 210 1.75 31.64 -30.53
N ALA A 211 1.28 30.42 -30.21
CA ALA A 211 1.65 29.73 -28.97
C ALA A 211 1.41 28.21 -29.06
N LEU A 212 2.05 27.54 -30.01
CA LEU A 212 2.14 26.07 -30.05
C LEU A 212 3.62 25.66 -30.05
N SER A 213 4.26 25.89 -28.91
CA SER A 213 5.45 25.17 -28.47
C SER A 213 5.26 24.91 -26.98
N SER A 214 4.47 23.89 -26.65
CA SER A 214 4.35 23.41 -25.27
C SER A 214 5.60 22.60 -24.93
N GLU A 215 6.67 23.29 -24.55
CA GLU A 215 7.66 22.67 -23.67
C GLU A 215 6.94 22.44 -22.35
N SER A 216 6.74 21.18 -21.98
CA SER A 216 6.20 20.81 -20.68
C SER A 216 7.17 21.29 -19.60
N GLU A 217 6.74 22.21 -18.74
CA GLU A 217 7.42 22.59 -17.50
C GLU A 217 7.90 21.31 -16.76
N PRO A 218 9.14 21.26 -16.24
CA PRO A 218 9.66 20.07 -15.59
C PRO A 218 8.87 19.79 -14.31
N LEU A 219 8.18 18.64 -14.27
CA LEU A 219 7.49 18.15 -13.09
C LEU A 219 8.46 18.08 -11.90
N SER A 220 8.17 18.77 -10.80
CA SER A 220 9.00 18.71 -9.59
C SER A 220 8.68 17.44 -8.79
N TYR A 221 9.69 16.60 -8.53
CA TYR A 221 9.57 15.37 -7.76
C TYR A 221 10.09 15.56 -6.32
N GLN A 222 9.44 14.90 -5.36
CA GLN A 222 9.81 14.86 -3.93
C GLN A 222 11.10 14.03 -3.70
N GLY A 223 11.52 13.26 -4.71
CA GLY A 223 12.70 12.41 -4.69
C GLY A 223 12.38 10.91 -4.74
N LYS A 224 13.43 10.10 -4.88
CA LYS A 224 13.35 8.62 -4.91
C LYS A 224 13.13 8.04 -3.52
N VAL A 225 12.17 7.13 -3.37
CA VAL A 225 11.87 6.45 -2.11
C VAL A 225 12.23 4.98 -2.23
N ALA A 226 13.25 4.56 -1.47
CA ALA A 226 13.68 3.17 -1.37
C ALA A 226 12.55 2.32 -0.77
N THR A 227 12.02 1.39 -1.57
CA THR A 227 10.80 0.64 -1.24
C THR A 227 11.05 -0.86 -1.32
N SER A 228 10.72 -1.56 -0.23
CA SER A 228 10.69 -3.04 -0.20
C SER A 228 9.26 -3.55 -0.41
N PHE A 229 9.12 -4.60 -1.20
CA PHE A 229 7.86 -5.26 -1.51
C PHE A 229 7.87 -6.68 -0.97
N GLY A 230 6.76 -7.08 -0.34
CA GLY A 230 6.52 -8.44 0.10
C GLY A 230 5.06 -8.84 -0.11
N ILE A 231 4.81 -10.14 -0.16
CA ILE A 231 3.49 -10.74 -0.27
C ILE A 231 3.30 -11.71 0.89
N CYS A 232 2.41 -11.36 1.82
CA CYS A 232 1.92 -12.21 2.90
C CYS A 232 3.01 -13.05 3.59
N MET A 233 3.14 -14.32 3.20
CA MET A 233 4.09 -15.30 3.73
C MET A 233 5.56 -14.88 3.66
N ASP A 234 5.93 -13.89 2.84
CA ASP A 234 7.32 -13.37 2.79
C ASP A 234 7.82 -12.87 4.15
N ILE A 235 6.95 -12.41 5.06
CA ILE A 235 7.38 -11.99 6.41
C ILE A 235 7.60 -13.16 7.37
N ASN A 236 7.08 -14.36 7.07
CA ASN A 236 7.24 -15.54 7.91
C ASN A 236 8.62 -16.17 7.77
N PRO A 237 9.04 -17.01 8.74
CA PRO A 237 10.20 -17.87 8.55
C PRO A 237 9.99 -18.77 7.33
N TYR A 238 11.03 -18.97 6.52
CA TYR A 238 10.93 -19.78 5.31
C TYR A 238 10.32 -21.16 5.60
N LYS A 239 9.24 -21.49 4.89
CA LYS A 239 8.45 -22.74 5.02
C LYS A 239 7.89 -23.04 6.41
N PHE A 240 7.89 -22.05 7.32
CA PHE A 240 7.67 -22.25 8.76
C PHE A 240 8.70 -23.19 9.43
N GLU A 241 9.84 -23.44 8.78
CA GLU A 241 10.91 -24.32 9.27
C GLU A 241 12.13 -23.52 9.73
N ALA A 242 12.41 -22.38 9.08
CA ALA A 242 13.51 -21.52 9.49
C ALA A 242 13.30 -20.98 10.92
N PRO A 243 14.38 -20.64 11.65
CA PRO A 243 14.27 -20.06 12.98
C PRO A 243 13.39 -18.80 12.97
N PHE A 244 12.51 -18.64 13.97
CA PHE A 244 11.68 -17.44 14.09
C PHE A 244 12.53 -16.15 14.10
N THR A 245 13.74 -16.19 14.66
CA THR A 245 14.64 -15.04 14.73
C THR A 245 15.41 -14.74 13.43
N ALA A 246 15.19 -15.51 12.35
CA ALA A 246 15.83 -15.24 11.06
C ALA A 246 15.38 -13.90 10.45
N PHE A 247 14.10 -13.55 10.64
CA PHE A 247 13.50 -12.29 10.20
C PHE A 247 13.95 -11.86 8.79
N GLU A 248 13.87 -12.78 7.83
CA GLU A 248 14.51 -12.68 6.51
C GLU A 248 14.07 -11.41 5.78
N PHE A 249 12.77 -11.15 5.76
CA PHE A 249 12.21 -9.96 5.12
C PHE A 249 12.61 -8.66 5.82
N ALA A 250 12.43 -8.56 7.14
CA ALA A 250 12.74 -7.34 7.88
C ALA A 250 14.24 -7.03 7.90
N SER A 251 15.11 -8.04 7.85
CA SER A 251 16.54 -7.85 7.67
C SER A 251 16.86 -7.27 6.30
N ARG A 252 16.22 -7.74 5.23
CA ARG A 252 16.36 -7.14 3.89
C ARG A 252 15.87 -5.69 3.82
N VAL A 253 14.84 -5.32 4.58
CA VAL A 253 14.37 -3.93 4.68
C VAL A 253 15.49 -3.02 5.23
N LEU A 254 16.24 -3.49 6.24
CA LEU A 254 17.41 -2.78 6.77
C LEU A 254 18.56 -2.73 5.78
N ASP A 255 18.90 -3.86 5.16
CA ASP A 255 20.04 -3.99 4.23
C ASP A 255 19.86 -3.09 3.00
N SER A 256 18.62 -3.02 2.48
CA SER A 256 18.24 -2.15 1.37
C SER A 256 18.05 -0.68 1.78
N ARG A 257 18.10 -0.38 3.08
CA ARG A 257 17.85 0.96 3.64
C ARG A 257 16.49 1.52 3.18
N SER A 258 15.50 0.65 3.12
CA SER A 258 14.17 1.01 2.65
C SER A 258 13.50 1.99 3.61
N GLN A 259 12.85 3.00 3.04
CA GLN A 259 12.05 4.00 3.78
C GLN A 259 10.57 3.60 3.80
N LEU A 260 10.14 2.82 2.80
CA LEU A 260 8.78 2.33 2.63
C LEU A 260 8.78 0.80 2.47
N VAL A 261 7.80 0.16 3.10
CA VAL A 261 7.52 -1.27 2.98
C VAL A 261 6.08 -1.44 2.55
N ILE A 262 5.86 -2.17 1.45
CA ILE A 262 4.53 -2.47 0.92
C ILE A 262 4.30 -3.98 1.01
N LEU A 263 3.28 -4.38 1.78
CA LEU A 263 2.84 -5.76 1.91
C LEU A 263 1.44 -5.94 1.35
N SER A 264 1.33 -6.75 0.30
CA SER A 264 0.07 -7.21 -0.28
C SER A 264 -0.28 -8.56 0.34
N MET A 265 -1.46 -8.73 0.95
CA MET A 265 -1.70 -9.89 1.83
C MET A 265 -3.07 -10.55 1.67
N ALA A 266 -3.07 -11.87 1.80
CA ALA A 266 -4.23 -12.73 2.04
C ALA A 266 -4.02 -13.56 3.32
N TRP A 267 -3.81 -12.87 4.44
CA TRP A 267 -3.47 -13.45 5.74
C TRP A 267 -4.70 -13.97 6.48
N LEU A 268 -4.60 -15.20 6.97
CA LEU A 268 -5.66 -15.88 7.72
C LEU A 268 -5.72 -15.43 9.17
N THR A 269 -6.93 -15.34 9.73
CA THR A 269 -7.09 -15.17 11.18
C THR A 269 -6.94 -16.51 11.90
N MET A 270 -6.53 -16.47 13.17
CA MET A 270 -6.58 -17.61 14.08
C MET A 270 -7.93 -17.74 14.80
N HIS A 271 -8.81 -16.75 14.65
CA HIS A 271 -10.15 -16.77 15.23
C HIS A 271 -11.08 -17.68 14.43
N ASP A 272 -11.97 -18.39 15.13
CA ASP A 272 -13.13 -18.98 14.48
C ASP A 272 -14.15 -17.90 14.05
N ARG A 273 -15.16 -18.29 13.26
CA ARG A 273 -16.15 -17.36 12.72
C ARG A 273 -16.90 -16.58 13.82
N ALA A 274 -17.16 -17.19 14.97
CA ALA A 274 -17.90 -16.55 16.05
C ALA A 274 -17.03 -15.52 16.81
N ALA A 275 -15.78 -15.89 17.11
CA ALA A 275 -14.79 -15.00 17.70
C ALA A 275 -14.47 -13.82 16.78
N LEU A 276 -14.28 -14.08 15.49
CA LEU A 276 -14.05 -13.03 14.49
C LEU A 276 -15.25 -12.08 14.42
N ALA A 277 -16.49 -12.59 14.44
CA ALA A 277 -17.72 -11.77 14.46
C ALA A 277 -17.84 -10.92 15.73
N ALA A 278 -17.32 -11.41 16.86
CA ALA A 278 -17.33 -10.67 18.11
C ALA A 278 -16.41 -9.43 18.10
N LEU A 279 -15.42 -9.37 17.19
CA LEU A 279 -14.55 -8.19 17.04
C LEU A 279 -15.30 -6.96 16.53
N LYS A 280 -16.41 -7.13 15.79
CA LYS A 280 -17.17 -6.04 15.18
C LYS A 280 -16.28 -5.18 14.26
N ASP A 281 -16.12 -3.90 14.59
CA ASP A 281 -15.30 -2.89 13.92
C ASP A 281 -13.85 -2.87 14.43
N ASN A 282 -13.48 -3.77 15.35
CA ASN A 282 -12.13 -3.85 15.88
C ASN A 282 -11.21 -4.71 14.98
N PRO A 283 -9.91 -4.37 14.91
CA PRO A 283 -8.90 -5.19 14.25
C PRO A 283 -8.64 -6.50 14.99
N ASP A 284 -8.09 -7.48 14.27
CA ASP A 284 -7.48 -8.69 14.82
C ASP A 284 -6.11 -8.32 15.40
N MET A 285 -6.10 -8.05 16.72
CA MET A 285 -4.89 -7.61 17.41
C MET A 285 -3.84 -8.72 17.57
N GLU A 286 -4.23 -10.00 17.55
CA GLU A 286 -3.27 -11.11 17.60
C GLU A 286 -2.46 -11.16 16.31
N THR A 287 -3.15 -11.09 15.17
CA THR A 287 -2.53 -11.00 13.84
C THR A 287 -1.66 -9.75 13.72
N PHE A 288 -2.16 -8.59 14.14
CA PHE A 288 -1.38 -7.34 14.11
C PHE A 288 -0.09 -7.42 14.95
N ASN A 289 -0.19 -7.95 16.17
CA ASN A 289 0.98 -8.13 17.04
C ASN A 289 1.99 -9.10 16.43
N TYR A 290 1.52 -10.18 15.80
CA TYR A 290 2.39 -11.11 15.08
C TYR A 290 3.14 -10.41 13.95
N TRP A 291 2.45 -9.62 13.13
CA TRP A 291 3.11 -8.85 12.06
C TRP A 291 4.18 -7.93 12.62
N LEU A 292 3.92 -7.19 13.70
CA LEU A 292 4.92 -6.35 14.35
C LEU A 292 6.13 -7.15 14.84
N GLN A 293 5.93 -8.34 15.40
CA GLN A 293 7.03 -9.23 15.80
C GLN A 293 7.88 -9.70 14.61
N ARG A 294 7.31 -9.85 13.41
CA ARG A 294 8.11 -10.17 12.22
C ARG A 294 9.02 -9.03 11.76
N PHE A 295 8.78 -7.82 12.26
CA PHE A 295 9.61 -6.64 12.02
C PHE A 295 10.56 -6.27 13.17
N MET A 296 10.77 -7.17 14.16
CA MET A 296 11.70 -6.92 15.29
C MET A 296 13.07 -6.35 14.90
N PRO A 297 13.72 -6.72 13.77
CA PRO A 297 14.96 -6.05 13.35
C PRO A 297 14.85 -4.52 13.24
N LEU A 298 13.72 -3.98 12.77
CA LEU A 298 13.50 -2.53 12.71
C LEU A 298 13.31 -1.90 14.10
N LEU A 299 12.95 -2.70 15.11
CA LEU A 299 12.79 -2.23 16.48
C LEU A 299 14.11 -2.32 17.26
N GLU A 300 15.03 -3.19 16.84
CA GLU A 300 16.23 -3.53 17.60
C GLU A 300 17.54 -3.01 17.01
N LYS A 301 17.60 -2.87 15.68
CA LYS A 301 18.80 -2.48 14.93
C LYS A 301 18.63 -1.08 14.34
N GLU A 302 19.73 -0.35 14.24
CA GLU A 302 19.73 1.02 13.73
C GLU A 302 19.34 1.08 12.25
N MET A 303 18.37 1.95 11.93
CA MET A 303 17.99 2.27 10.56
C MET A 303 19.07 3.15 9.90
N GLN A 304 19.52 2.79 8.70
CA GLN A 304 20.63 3.49 8.02
C GLN A 304 20.22 4.33 6.81
N HIS A 305 18.93 4.46 6.52
CA HIS A 305 18.47 5.35 5.45
C HIS A 305 18.79 6.81 5.75
N ALA A 306 19.01 7.59 4.69
CA ALA A 306 19.50 8.97 4.78
C ALA A 306 18.40 9.99 5.11
N ARG A 307 17.18 9.75 4.60
CA ARG A 307 16.02 10.64 4.71
C ARG A 307 14.70 9.88 4.84
N ASN A 308 13.69 10.47 5.46
CA ASN A 308 12.37 9.85 5.59
C ASN A 308 11.53 9.99 4.30
N VAL A 309 10.38 9.31 4.23
CA VAL A 309 9.49 9.33 3.03
C VAL A 309 8.81 10.69 2.79
N ASP A 310 8.80 11.57 3.79
CA ASP A 310 8.18 12.89 3.76
C ASP A 310 9.20 14.02 3.54
N GLU A 311 10.49 13.71 3.40
CA GLU A 311 11.58 14.68 3.19
C GLU A 311 11.91 14.82 1.69
N GLU A 312 12.09 16.06 1.23
CA GLU A 312 12.40 16.42 -0.17
C GLU A 312 13.91 16.35 -0.48
N ASP A 313 14.26 16.03 -1.73
CA ASP A 313 15.65 16.08 -2.20
C ASP A 313 16.15 17.53 -2.19
N GLY A 314 17.23 17.80 -1.44
CA GLY A 314 17.88 19.11 -1.42
C GLY A 314 17.43 20.08 -0.32
N GLU A 315 16.62 19.64 0.67
CA GLU A 315 16.47 20.41 1.92
C GLU A 315 17.87 20.58 2.57
N GLU A 316 18.49 21.74 2.36
CA GLU A 316 19.74 22.10 3.02
C GLU A 316 19.52 22.04 4.53
N ARG A 317 20.20 21.09 5.18
CA ARG A 317 20.26 21.02 6.65
C ARG A 317 20.98 22.27 7.15
N SER A 318 20.24 23.34 7.42
CA SER A 318 20.77 24.51 8.10
C SER A 318 21.52 24.06 9.38
N PRO A 319 22.64 24.71 9.75
CA PRO A 319 23.39 24.39 10.96
C PRO A 319 22.52 24.38 12.24
N SER A 320 21.43 25.15 12.27
CA SER A 320 20.47 25.16 13.39
C SER A 320 19.55 23.93 13.43
N THR A 321 19.29 23.29 12.28
CA THR A 321 18.51 22.04 12.13
C THR A 321 19.36 20.79 12.35
N GLN A 322 20.70 20.87 12.27
CA GLN A 322 21.58 19.75 12.62
C GLN A 322 21.42 19.31 14.09
N LEU A 323 21.01 20.22 14.98
CA LEU A 323 20.74 19.95 16.39
C LEU A 323 19.41 19.23 16.68
N ARG A 324 18.52 19.08 15.69
CA ARG A 324 17.23 18.38 15.81
C ARG A 324 16.99 17.49 14.60
N GLN A 325 17.81 16.45 14.45
CA GLN A 325 17.52 15.40 13.47
C GLN A 325 16.13 14.82 13.75
N LYS A 326 15.25 14.83 12.74
CA LYS A 326 13.97 14.11 12.82
C LYS A 326 14.27 12.64 13.14
N PRO A 327 13.44 11.96 13.94
CA PRO A 327 13.55 10.52 14.10
C PRO A 327 13.57 9.85 12.74
N LYS A 328 14.44 8.86 12.56
CA LYS A 328 14.37 8.00 11.37
C LYS A 328 13.07 7.23 11.40
N GLN A 329 12.49 7.02 10.24
CA GLN A 329 11.19 6.41 10.06
C GLN A 329 11.21 5.43 8.88
N VAL A 330 10.70 4.21 9.11
CA VAL A 330 10.31 3.28 8.05
C VAL A 330 8.80 3.11 8.10
N VAL A 331 8.11 3.49 7.03
CA VAL A 331 6.66 3.34 6.89
C VAL A 331 6.35 1.94 6.38
N ILE A 332 5.40 1.26 7.00
CA ILE A 332 4.98 -0.10 6.67
C ILE A 332 3.49 -0.10 6.37
N VAL A 333 3.14 -0.67 5.22
CA VAL A 333 1.78 -0.75 4.70
C VAL A 333 1.36 -2.21 4.65
N PHE A 334 0.41 -2.59 5.50
CA PHE A 334 -0.25 -3.90 5.47
C PHE A 334 -1.57 -3.76 4.73
N ALA A 335 -1.64 -4.22 3.49
CA ALA A 335 -2.87 -4.28 2.69
C ALA A 335 -3.36 -5.72 2.66
N ASN A 336 -4.20 -6.07 3.62
CA ASN A 336 -4.72 -7.42 3.80
C ASN A 336 -6.21 -7.49 3.45
N ARG A 337 -6.63 -8.56 2.79
CA ARG A 337 -8.06 -8.80 2.51
C ARG A 337 -8.83 -9.18 3.77
N SER A 338 -10.13 -9.00 3.72
CA SER A 338 -11.09 -9.52 4.71
C SER A 338 -11.96 -10.61 4.07
N GLY A 339 -12.96 -11.09 4.81
CA GLY A 339 -13.96 -12.04 4.34
C GLY A 339 -13.54 -13.50 4.49
N GLU A 340 -14.24 -14.36 3.77
CA GLU A 340 -14.03 -15.81 3.80
C GLU A 340 -14.05 -16.40 2.39
N GLU A 341 -13.35 -17.51 2.21
CA GLU A 341 -13.42 -18.32 0.99
C GLU A 341 -13.72 -19.79 1.33
N PRO A 342 -14.40 -20.52 0.43
CA PRO A 342 -14.58 -21.96 0.57
C PRO A 342 -13.24 -22.68 0.78
N ALA A 343 -13.29 -23.84 1.41
CA ALA A 343 -12.13 -24.68 1.56
C ALA A 343 -11.59 -25.12 0.19
N ALA A 344 -10.26 -25.25 0.08
CA ALA A 344 -9.61 -25.75 -1.13
C ALA A 344 -9.98 -27.22 -1.43
N ASP A 345 -10.29 -27.98 -0.37
CA ASP A 345 -10.76 -29.37 -0.47
C ASP A 345 -11.75 -29.66 0.68
N ASP A 346 -12.53 -30.73 0.56
CA ASP A 346 -13.57 -31.13 1.52
C ASP A 346 -13.03 -31.52 2.91
N THR A 347 -11.71 -31.58 3.10
CA THR A 347 -11.08 -31.98 4.37
C THR A 347 -10.69 -30.80 5.25
N LYS A 348 -10.73 -29.57 4.71
CA LYS A 348 -10.30 -28.34 5.40
C LYS A 348 -11.49 -27.44 5.74
N PRO A 349 -11.38 -26.61 6.79
CA PRO A 349 -12.35 -25.56 7.02
C PRO A 349 -12.25 -24.46 5.94
N PRO A 350 -13.29 -23.62 5.79
CA PRO A 350 -13.20 -22.38 5.01
C PRO A 350 -12.02 -21.50 5.48
N ALA A 351 -11.41 -20.80 4.54
CA ALA A 351 -10.37 -19.82 4.84
C ALA A 351 -11.03 -18.54 5.37
N LEU A 352 -10.66 -18.12 6.59
CA LEU A 352 -11.11 -16.86 7.19
C LEU A 352 -9.94 -15.86 7.18
N TYR A 353 -10.13 -14.68 6.60
CA TYR A 353 -9.09 -13.67 6.48
C TYR A 353 -9.16 -12.62 7.59
N ALA A 354 -8.00 -12.17 8.05
CA ALA A 354 -7.88 -11.32 9.23
C ALA A 354 -8.22 -9.84 9.01
N GLY A 355 -8.42 -9.39 7.76
CA GLY A 355 -8.55 -7.97 7.45
C GLY A 355 -7.43 -7.17 8.11
N THR A 356 -7.78 -6.20 8.97
CA THR A 356 -6.80 -5.50 9.82
C THR A 356 -5.73 -4.74 9.01
N SER A 357 -6.06 -4.32 7.80
CA SER A 357 -5.21 -3.46 6.99
C SER A 357 -4.81 -2.23 7.80
N THR A 358 -3.52 -1.92 7.78
CA THR A 358 -2.90 -0.93 8.68
C THR A 358 -1.81 -0.15 7.96
N VAL A 359 -1.73 1.15 8.21
CA VAL A 359 -0.59 1.98 7.82
C VAL A 359 0.08 2.54 9.07
N LEU A 360 1.34 2.14 9.27
CA LEU A 360 2.12 2.51 10.44
C LEU A 360 3.56 2.86 10.07
N ALA A 361 4.33 3.33 11.04
CA ALA A 361 5.76 3.45 10.91
C ALA A 361 6.48 3.08 12.18
N VAL A 362 7.65 2.44 12.04
CA VAL A 362 8.62 2.31 13.12
C VAL A 362 9.53 3.54 13.07
N THR A 363 9.68 4.22 14.20
CA THR A 363 10.53 5.40 14.34
C THR A 363 11.63 5.18 15.35
N GLN A 364 12.81 5.70 15.06
CA GLN A 364 13.99 5.62 15.92
C GLN A 364 14.57 7.01 16.11
N ARG A 365 14.80 7.39 17.36
CA ARG A 365 15.58 8.58 17.72
C ARG A 365 16.81 8.12 18.50
N ALA A 366 17.98 8.60 18.09
CA ALA A 366 19.20 8.41 18.86
C ALA A 366 19.02 9.00 20.28
N GLY A 367 19.32 8.20 21.30
CA GLY A 367 19.32 8.68 22.69
C GLY A 367 20.34 9.81 22.86
N SER A 368 20.01 10.82 23.65
CA SER A 368 21.00 11.82 24.07
C SER A 368 22.01 11.15 24.99
N GLU A 369 23.32 11.32 24.73
CA GLU A 369 24.38 10.90 25.65
C GLU A 369 24.04 11.33 27.08
N SER A 370 23.97 10.37 28.00
CA SER A 370 23.75 10.65 29.42
C SER A 370 24.89 11.53 29.94
N ARG A 371 24.54 12.68 30.52
CA ARG A 371 25.46 13.47 31.33
C ARG A 371 25.96 12.61 32.50
N GLU A 372 27.28 12.53 32.62
CA GLU A 372 28.06 11.97 33.73
C GLU A 372 28.11 10.44 33.87
N GLY A 373 29.19 9.86 33.31
CA GLY A 373 30.00 8.86 34.01
C GLY A 373 29.57 7.39 34.02
N VAL A 374 28.43 7.03 33.41
CA VAL A 374 28.05 5.62 33.23
C VAL A 374 28.03 5.33 31.73
N GLN A 375 28.68 4.25 31.29
CA GLN A 375 28.53 3.71 29.93
C GLN A 375 27.07 3.27 29.75
N ALA A 376 26.19 4.21 29.41
CA ALA A 376 24.86 3.88 28.94
C ALA A 376 25.04 3.28 27.55
N GLU A 377 24.70 2.00 27.38
CA GLU A 377 24.49 1.43 26.05
C GLU A 377 23.59 2.40 25.27
N ASN A 378 23.97 2.78 24.04
CA ASN A 378 23.23 3.72 23.20
C ASN A 378 21.74 3.31 23.11
N GLN A 379 20.91 3.89 23.97
CA GLN A 379 19.51 3.50 24.10
C GLN A 379 18.70 4.28 23.06
N MET A 380 18.33 3.63 21.97
CA MET A 380 17.46 4.21 20.95
C MET A 380 16.02 4.33 21.47
N ASP A 381 15.41 5.51 21.34
CA ASP A 381 13.98 5.72 21.60
C ASP A 381 13.21 5.23 20.36
N VAL A 382 12.51 4.10 20.51
CA VAL A 382 11.75 3.44 19.45
C VAL A 382 10.26 3.57 19.68
N LYS A 383 9.54 4.07 18.68
CA LYS A 383 8.06 4.20 18.71
C LYS A 383 7.44 3.67 17.44
N ILE A 384 6.26 3.08 17.58
CA ILE A 384 5.40 2.72 16.46
C ILE A 384 4.31 3.78 16.35
N LEU A 385 4.23 4.44 15.21
CA LEU A 385 3.18 5.41 14.88
C LEU A 385 2.16 4.71 13.99
N CYS A 386 0.89 4.67 14.37
CA CYS A 386 -0.18 4.10 13.55
C CYS A 386 -1.17 5.21 13.18
N TRP A 387 -1.28 5.49 11.88
CA TRP A 387 -2.19 6.53 11.38
C TRP A 387 -3.59 5.99 11.16
N ASP A 388 -3.71 4.73 10.74
CA ASP A 388 -5.00 4.13 10.49
C ASP A 388 -4.92 2.60 10.48
N GLN A 389 -6.01 1.98 10.90
CA GLN A 389 -6.18 0.53 11.00
C GLN A 389 -7.68 0.23 10.84
N LEU A 390 -8.00 -0.72 9.97
CA LEU A 390 -9.38 -1.16 9.75
C LEU A 390 -9.75 -2.34 10.66
N GLY A 391 -11.05 -2.52 10.91
CA GLY A 391 -11.56 -3.70 11.59
C GLY A 391 -11.27 -4.98 10.80
N ALA A 392 -11.28 -6.13 11.47
CA ALA A 392 -10.94 -7.41 10.85
C ALA A 392 -11.92 -7.82 9.73
N GLN A 393 -13.18 -7.42 9.83
CA GLN A 393 -14.23 -7.77 8.86
C GLN A 393 -14.67 -6.61 7.98
N ASP A 394 -14.15 -5.41 8.21
CA ASP A 394 -14.57 -4.23 7.45
C ASP A 394 -14.13 -4.34 5.99
N GLU A 395 -14.91 -3.70 5.12
CA GLU A 395 -14.46 -3.36 3.76
C GLU A 395 -14.37 -1.84 3.66
N GLY A 396 -13.22 -1.33 3.21
CA GLY A 396 -12.97 0.11 3.26
C GLY A 396 -11.55 0.50 2.87
N ILE A 397 -11.27 1.79 3.06
CA ILE A 397 -9.98 2.41 2.77
C ILE A 397 -9.25 2.66 4.09
N CYS A 398 -8.06 2.08 4.24
CA CYS A 398 -7.10 2.45 5.28
C CYS A 398 -6.25 3.60 4.73
N PHE A 399 -6.18 4.75 5.40
CA PHE A 399 -5.53 5.95 4.86
C PHE A 399 -4.63 6.65 5.87
N ALA A 400 -3.43 7.02 5.43
CA ALA A 400 -2.49 7.81 6.20
C ALA A 400 -1.97 9.01 5.40
N ASP A 401 -1.93 10.17 6.04
CA ASP A 401 -0.99 11.25 5.66
C ASP A 401 0.16 11.20 6.67
N THR A 402 1.35 10.81 6.23
CA THR A 402 2.50 10.62 7.12
C THR A 402 3.00 11.92 7.76
N THR A 403 2.50 13.07 7.32
CA THR A 403 2.79 14.38 7.94
C THR A 403 1.74 14.84 8.95
N ALA A 404 0.62 14.12 9.04
CA ALA A 404 -0.38 14.34 10.08
C ALA A 404 -0.01 13.58 11.36
N ASP A 405 -0.60 14.00 12.48
CA ASP A 405 -0.45 13.29 13.75
C ASP A 405 -1.01 11.86 13.64
N PRO A 406 -0.28 10.84 14.14
CA PRO A 406 -0.78 9.47 14.16
C PRO A 406 -1.96 9.34 15.14
N LYS A 407 -2.88 8.41 14.84
CA LYS A 407 -4.02 8.13 15.72
C LYS A 407 -3.59 7.39 16.99
N MET A 408 -2.59 6.52 16.87
CA MET A 408 -2.04 5.74 17.97
C MET A 408 -0.52 5.78 17.97
N VAL A 409 0.07 5.81 19.16
CA VAL A 409 1.52 5.75 19.36
C VAL A 409 1.82 4.68 20.39
N PHE A 410 2.62 3.68 20.01
CA PHE A 410 3.10 2.64 20.91
C PHE A 410 4.57 2.91 21.24
N GLY A 411 4.88 3.08 22.53
CA GLY A 411 6.25 3.18 23.00
C GLY A 411 6.80 1.80 23.35
N ILE A 412 7.98 1.46 22.86
CA ILE A 412 8.64 0.20 23.21
C ILE A 412 9.62 0.49 24.34
N ARG A 413 9.30 0.01 25.54
CA ARG A 413 10.28 -0.08 26.62
C ARG A 413 10.97 -1.44 26.48
N ARG A 414 12.28 -1.46 26.23
CA ARG A 414 13.06 -2.69 26.40
C ARG A 414 12.92 -3.12 27.86
N ALA A 415 12.59 -4.39 28.09
CA ALA A 415 12.65 -4.96 29.44
C ALA A 415 14.11 -4.90 29.89
N GLU A 416 14.34 -4.35 31.09
CA GLU A 416 15.65 -4.24 31.74
C GLU A 416 16.28 -5.59 32.03
#